data_AF-A0A2G2NUQ2-F1
#
_entry.id   AF-A0A2G2NUQ2-F1
#
_cell.length_a   1.000
_cell.length_b   1.000
_cell.length_c   1.000
_cell.angle_alpha   90.00
_cell.angle_beta   90.00
_cell.angle_gamma   90.00
#
_symmetry.space_group_name_H-M   'P 1'
#
loop_
_entity.id
_entity.type
_entity.pdbx_description
1 polymer ?
#
loop_
_entity_poly.entity_id
_entity_poly.type
_entity_poly.pdbx_seq_one_letter_code
_entity_poly.pdbx_strand_id
1 'polypeptide(L)'
;MKQHVLIHKKTNKRLMLFEDRDFEMKNPIEHYGNQTIVKQMILNGISKEEINGDKELTAMNREIFRNALDHWLKLKGEFQKIKVPKNLIQLLKTNRKRDQEKLLDGFILTPEILTSFIFTAYHEFGYTLSQYSAEFSQKDLNTIKMPNAKIMDCGKHWHCFFTAFNSLRGEETRLGKKEGRLYYMSNVFGIDRVEVVKQIKSGGSKLGCLPYITLEPYGHSWEVF
;
A
#
# COMPACT_ATOMS: atom_id res chain seq x y z
N MET A 1 -4.27 13.07 1.56
CA MET A 1 -3.68 12.84 0.24
C MET A 1 -3.01 14.13 -0.20
N LYS A 2 -1.76 14.07 -0.66
CA LYS A 2 -1.06 15.19 -1.30
C LYS A 2 -1.13 14.97 -2.82
N GLN A 3 -1.25 16.06 -3.57
CA GLN A 3 -1.31 16.04 -5.02
C GLN A 3 -0.04 16.68 -5.58
N HIS A 4 0.63 15.98 -6.47
CA HIS A 4 1.76 16.51 -7.23
C HIS A 4 1.38 16.56 -8.70
N VAL A 5 1.70 17.68 -9.35
CA VAL A 5 1.45 17.86 -10.78
C VAL A 5 2.79 17.87 -11.49
N LEU A 6 3.02 16.86 -12.31
CA LEU A 6 4.21 16.76 -13.16
C LEU A 6 3.82 17.17 -14.57
N ILE A 7 4.62 18.02 -15.20
CA ILE A 7 4.43 18.44 -16.58
C ILE A 7 5.54 17.79 -17.41
N HIS A 8 5.17 16.95 -18.36
CA HIS A 8 6.12 16.30 -19.23
C HIS A 8 6.72 17.33 -20.20
N LYS A 9 8.03 17.62 -20.04
CA LYS A 9 8.73 18.73 -20.71
C LYS A 9 8.61 18.75 -22.24
N LYS A 10 8.46 17.60 -22.90
CA LYS A 10 8.40 17.52 -24.38
C LYS A 10 6.99 17.49 -24.96
N THR A 11 6.02 16.96 -24.23
CA THR A 11 4.65 16.72 -24.75
C THR A 11 3.63 17.66 -24.11
N ASN A 12 4.06 18.45 -23.13
CA ASN A 12 3.22 19.27 -22.26
C ASN A 12 2.08 18.48 -21.58
N LYS A 13 2.19 17.14 -21.53
CA LYS A 13 1.21 16.29 -20.87
C LYS A 13 1.30 16.48 -19.35
N ARG A 14 0.14 16.66 -18.73
CA ARG A 14 -0.01 16.82 -17.29
C ARG A 14 -0.22 15.44 -16.66
N LEU A 15 0.64 15.05 -15.73
CA LEU A 15 0.53 13.84 -14.93
C LEU A 15 0.21 14.26 -13.49
N MET A 16 -0.88 13.73 -12.94
CA MET A 16 -1.22 13.91 -11.53
C MET A 16 -0.79 12.69 -10.74
N LEU A 17 0.11 12.90 -9.77
CA LEU A 17 0.52 11.89 -8.81
C LEU A 17 -0.20 12.17 -7.49
N PHE A 18 -0.82 11.13 -6.93
CA PHE A 18 -1.44 11.18 -5.62
C PHE A 18 -0.55 10.44 -4.62
N GLU A 19 -0.08 11.17 -3.62
CA GLU A 19 0.65 10.61 -2.50
C GLU A 19 -0.32 10.43 -1.33
N ASP A 20 -0.56 9.17 -0.97
CA ASP A 20 -1.38 8.85 0.19
C ASP A 20 -0.62 9.20 1.47
N ARG A 21 -1.31 9.87 2.40
CA ARG A 21 -0.72 10.21 3.69
C ARG A 21 -0.66 8.97 4.56
N ASP A 22 0.29 8.92 5.48
CA ASP A 22 0.30 7.97 6.58
C ASP A 22 -1.08 7.91 7.26
N PHE A 23 -1.48 6.70 7.64
CA PHE A 23 -2.67 6.48 8.43
C PHE A 23 -2.47 5.30 9.38
N GLU A 24 -3.23 5.30 10.47
CA GLU A 24 -3.05 4.36 11.58
C GLU A 24 -4.37 3.67 11.92
N MET A 25 -4.32 2.35 12.05
CA MET A 25 -5.38 1.46 12.53
C MET A 25 -6.77 1.76 11.95
N LYS A 26 -6.87 1.87 10.63
CA LYS A 26 -8.14 2.13 9.93
C LYS A 26 -8.79 0.83 9.46
N ASN A 27 -10.12 0.88 9.31
CA ASN A 27 -10.84 -0.07 8.48
C ASN A 27 -10.32 0.04 7.03
N PRO A 28 -9.64 -0.98 6.48
CA PRO A 28 -9.01 -0.87 5.16
C PRO A 28 -10.02 -0.69 4.03
N ILE A 29 -11.22 -1.25 4.16
CA ILE A 29 -12.26 -1.21 3.13
C ILE A 29 -12.83 0.20 3.07
N GLU A 30 -13.20 0.77 4.21
CA GLU A 30 -13.68 2.15 4.27
C GLU A 30 -12.58 3.13 3.83
N HIS A 31 -11.35 2.93 4.30
CA HIS A 31 -10.23 3.80 3.98
C HIS A 31 -9.91 3.82 2.47
N TYR A 32 -9.77 2.65 1.84
CA TYR A 32 -9.53 2.57 0.41
C TYR A 32 -10.73 3.05 -0.41
N GLY A 33 -11.95 2.87 0.08
CA GLY A 33 -13.15 3.43 -0.55
C GLY A 33 -13.14 4.94 -0.56
N ASN A 34 -12.93 5.56 0.60
CA ASN A 34 -12.85 7.01 0.72
C ASN A 34 -11.72 7.59 -0.15
N GLN A 35 -10.54 6.95 -0.16
CA GLN A 35 -9.44 7.37 -1.03
C GLN A 35 -9.80 7.26 -2.51
N THR A 36 -10.36 6.13 -2.95
CA THR A 36 -10.77 5.92 -4.35
C THR A 36 -11.78 6.97 -4.79
N ILE A 37 -12.81 7.21 -3.98
CA ILE A 37 -13.87 8.17 -4.27
C ILE A 37 -13.29 9.58 -4.37
N VAL A 38 -12.51 10.01 -3.37
CA VAL A 38 -11.90 11.35 -3.37
C VAL A 38 -10.94 11.53 -4.55
N LYS A 39 -10.14 10.51 -4.90
CA LYS A 39 -9.26 10.55 -6.10
C LYS A 39 -10.07 10.79 -7.37
N GLN A 40 -11.17 10.05 -7.55
CA GLN A 40 -12.06 10.23 -8.70
C GLN A 40 -12.72 11.61 -8.72
N MET A 41 -13.18 12.12 -7.58
CA MET A 41 -13.74 13.47 -7.48
C MET A 41 -12.73 14.53 -7.92
N ILE A 42 -11.48 14.45 -7.45
CA ILE A 42 -10.41 15.40 -7.84
C ILE A 42 -10.07 15.28 -9.32
N LEU A 43 -9.94 14.05 -9.84
CA LEU A 43 -9.62 13.79 -11.25
C LEU A 43 -10.69 14.35 -12.19
N ASN A 44 -11.96 14.38 -11.74
CA ASN A 44 -13.09 14.93 -12.49
C ASN A 44 -13.35 16.42 -12.17
N GLY A 45 -12.44 17.08 -11.45
CA GLY A 45 -12.45 18.54 -11.29
C GLY A 45 -13.34 19.09 -10.18
N ILE A 46 -13.78 18.25 -9.22
CA ILE A 46 -14.51 18.76 -8.05
C ILE A 46 -13.55 19.57 -7.17
N SER A 47 -14.02 20.73 -6.71
CA SER A 47 -13.27 21.64 -5.85
C SER A 47 -12.99 21.04 -4.46
N LYS A 48 -11.95 21.51 -3.78
CA LYS A 48 -11.60 21.00 -2.45
C LYS A 48 -12.65 21.39 -1.41
N GLU A 49 -13.22 22.59 -1.55
CA GLU A 49 -14.27 23.13 -0.70
C GLU A 49 -15.51 22.23 -0.74
N GLU A 50 -15.87 21.74 -1.93
CA GLU A 50 -16.99 20.78 -2.07
C GLU A 50 -16.65 19.39 -1.54
N ILE A 51 -15.42 18.89 -1.78
CA ILE A 51 -14.98 17.58 -1.27
C ILE A 51 -14.95 17.55 0.26
N ASN A 52 -14.51 18.64 0.90
CA ASN A 52 -14.41 18.74 2.34
C ASN A 52 -15.76 19.04 3.03
N GLY A 53 -16.79 19.38 2.26
CA GLY A 53 -18.10 19.76 2.78
C GLY A 53 -18.22 21.23 3.21
N ASP A 54 -17.21 22.06 2.93
CA ASP A 54 -17.25 23.51 3.15
C ASP A 54 -18.26 24.19 2.21
N LYS A 55 -18.57 23.53 1.08
CA LYS A 55 -19.58 23.94 0.11
C LYS A 55 -20.42 22.74 -0.31
N GLU A 56 -21.72 22.93 -0.51
CA GLU A 56 -22.57 21.87 -1.07
C GLU A 56 -22.16 21.52 -2.50
N LEU A 57 -22.21 20.22 -2.81
CA LEU A 57 -21.99 19.72 -4.16
C LEU A 57 -23.06 20.24 -5.12
N THR A 58 -22.64 20.78 -6.26
CA THR A 58 -23.55 21.07 -7.38
C THR A 58 -24.23 19.79 -7.90
N ALA A 59 -25.33 19.92 -8.65
CA ALA A 59 -26.02 18.76 -9.24
C ALA A 59 -25.09 17.90 -10.11
N MET A 60 -24.25 18.54 -10.93
CA MET A 60 -23.22 17.87 -11.74
C MET A 60 -22.18 17.15 -10.87
N ASN A 61 -21.70 17.80 -9.81
CA ASN A 61 -20.70 17.20 -8.91
C ASN A 61 -21.28 16.05 -8.07
N ARG A 62 -22.58 16.05 -7.77
CA ARG A 62 -23.28 14.90 -7.17
C ARG A 62 -23.29 13.69 -8.08
N GLU A 63 -23.45 13.88 -9.39
CA GLU A 63 -23.38 12.80 -10.37
C GLU A 63 -21.96 12.20 -10.45
N ILE A 64 -20.93 13.06 -10.45
CA ILE A 64 -19.53 12.61 -10.37
C ILE A 64 -19.28 11.80 -9.10
N PHE A 65 -19.74 12.27 -7.94
CA PHE A 65 -19.64 11.54 -6.67
C PHE A 65 -20.33 10.16 -6.76
N ARG A 66 -21.54 10.11 -7.30
CA ARG A 66 -22.29 8.85 -7.49
C ARG A 66 -21.52 7.87 -8.37
N ASN A 67 -20.98 8.33 -9.51
CA ASN A 67 -20.19 7.49 -10.40
C ASN A 67 -18.92 6.96 -9.72
N ALA A 68 -18.26 7.79 -8.90
CA ALA A 68 -17.11 7.38 -8.11
C ALA A 68 -17.46 6.34 -7.04
N LEU A 69 -18.62 6.50 -6.38
CA LEU A 69 -19.14 5.53 -5.42
C LEU A 69 -19.49 4.20 -6.09
N ASP A 70 -20.21 4.22 -7.21
CA ASP A 70 -20.57 3.02 -7.98
C ASP A 70 -19.32 2.28 -8.47
N HIS A 71 -18.31 3.01 -8.93
CA HIS A 71 -17.02 2.45 -9.30
C HIS A 71 -16.32 1.75 -8.12
N TRP A 72 -16.27 2.41 -6.95
CA TRP A 72 -15.71 1.80 -5.74
C TRP A 72 -16.48 0.54 -5.32
N LEU A 73 -17.81 0.58 -5.33
CA LEU A 73 -18.64 -0.58 -4.97
C LEU A 73 -18.36 -1.79 -5.88
N LYS A 74 -18.17 -1.54 -7.17
CA LYS A 74 -17.76 -2.57 -8.13
C LYS A 74 -16.37 -3.14 -7.79
N LEU A 75 -15.35 -2.28 -7.62
CA LEU A 75 -13.99 -2.71 -7.28
C LEU A 75 -13.94 -3.49 -5.96
N LYS A 76 -14.63 -3.01 -4.92
CA LYS A 76 -14.76 -3.70 -3.65
C LYS A 76 -15.32 -5.11 -3.85
N GLY A 77 -16.39 -5.24 -4.65
CA GLY A 77 -16.99 -6.53 -4.97
C GLY A 77 -16.05 -7.46 -5.75
N GLU A 78 -15.19 -6.92 -6.62
CA GLU A 78 -14.16 -7.69 -7.34
C GLU A 78 -13.10 -8.22 -6.37
N PHE A 79 -12.55 -7.38 -5.49
CA PHE A 79 -11.57 -7.83 -4.48
C PHE A 79 -12.17 -8.86 -3.51
N GLN A 80 -13.41 -8.68 -3.07
CA GLN A 80 -14.06 -9.63 -2.16
C GLN A 80 -14.36 -11.00 -2.81
N LYS A 81 -14.39 -11.09 -4.16
CA LYS A 81 -14.52 -12.36 -4.88
C LYS A 81 -13.20 -13.10 -5.05
N ILE A 82 -12.06 -12.42 -4.93
CA ILE A 82 -10.76 -13.05 -5.08
C ILE A 82 -10.56 -14.02 -3.92
N LYS A 83 -10.39 -15.30 -4.27
CA LYS A 83 -10.12 -16.34 -3.30
C LYS A 83 -8.70 -16.17 -2.75
N VAL A 84 -8.61 -15.70 -1.51
CA VAL A 84 -7.33 -15.56 -0.82
C VAL A 84 -6.64 -16.92 -0.68
N PRO A 85 -5.37 -17.05 -1.10
CA PRO A 85 -4.61 -18.28 -0.96
C PRO A 85 -4.54 -18.80 0.48
N LYS A 86 -4.66 -20.12 0.64
CA LYS A 86 -4.72 -20.78 1.97
C LYS A 86 -3.51 -20.48 2.84
N ASN A 87 -2.32 -20.37 2.23
CA ASN A 87 -1.08 -20.04 2.92
C ASN A 87 -1.14 -18.65 3.59
N LEU A 88 -1.76 -17.66 2.96
CA LEU A 88 -1.96 -16.33 3.56
C LEU A 88 -2.96 -16.37 4.71
N ILE A 89 -4.03 -17.15 4.61
CA ILE A 89 -4.95 -17.34 5.74
C ILE A 89 -4.26 -18.04 6.92
N GLN A 90 -3.39 -19.02 6.62
CA GLN A 90 -2.59 -19.70 7.65
C GLN A 90 -1.53 -18.78 8.24
N LEU A 91 -1.00 -17.82 7.47
CA LEU A 91 -0.04 -16.82 7.91
C LEU A 91 -0.58 -15.99 9.09
N LEU A 92 -1.87 -15.62 9.06
CA LEU A 92 -2.54 -14.88 10.14
C LEU A 92 -2.67 -15.69 11.45
N LYS A 93 -2.58 -17.02 11.37
CA LYS A 93 -2.81 -17.92 12.50
C LYS A 93 -1.53 -18.47 13.12
N THR A 94 -0.40 -18.38 12.41
CA THR A 94 0.86 -18.95 12.88
C THR A 94 1.60 -17.99 13.80
N ASN A 95 2.18 -18.54 14.87
CA ASN A 95 2.99 -17.83 15.85
C ASN A 95 4.50 -18.19 15.74
N ARG A 96 4.91 -18.94 14.72
CA ARG A 96 6.31 -19.39 14.54
C ARG A 96 6.91 -18.79 13.28
N LYS A 97 8.05 -18.10 13.43
CA LYS A 97 8.82 -17.52 12.32
C LYS A 97 9.09 -18.53 11.19
N ARG A 98 9.58 -19.72 11.54
CA ARG A 98 9.91 -20.77 10.57
C ARG A 98 8.71 -21.24 9.75
N ASP A 99 7.51 -21.21 10.32
CA ASP A 99 6.30 -21.57 9.61
C ASP A 99 5.86 -20.45 8.66
N GLN A 100 6.03 -19.18 9.08
CA GLN A 100 5.82 -18.02 8.18
C GLN A 100 6.78 -18.05 6.98
N GLU A 101 8.04 -18.41 7.19
CA GLU A 101 9.03 -18.59 6.12
C GLU A 101 8.57 -19.64 5.10
N LYS A 102 8.16 -20.82 5.57
CA LYS A 102 7.65 -21.90 4.71
C LYS A 102 6.38 -21.52 3.96
N LEU A 103 5.48 -20.75 4.57
CA LEU A 103 4.21 -20.35 3.95
C LEU A 103 4.41 -19.32 2.82
N LEU A 104 5.51 -18.57 2.86
CA LEU A 104 5.82 -17.50 1.92
C LEU A 104 6.93 -17.86 0.93
N ASP A 105 7.59 -19.01 1.10
CA ASP A 105 8.63 -19.50 0.21
C ASP A 105 8.12 -19.65 -1.23
N GLY A 106 8.80 -18.98 -2.18
CA GLY A 106 8.41 -18.93 -3.59
C GLY A 106 7.05 -18.28 -3.88
N PHE A 107 6.41 -17.64 -2.90
CA PHE A 107 5.07 -17.09 -3.06
C PHE A 107 5.09 -15.73 -3.76
N ILE A 108 4.38 -15.63 -4.89
CA ILE A 108 4.18 -14.38 -5.63
C ILE A 108 2.94 -13.68 -5.10
N LEU A 109 3.13 -12.55 -4.43
CA LEU A 109 2.05 -11.74 -3.88
C LEU A 109 1.72 -10.59 -4.83
N THR A 110 0.60 -10.68 -5.55
CA THR A 110 0.12 -9.60 -6.42
C THR A 110 -0.61 -8.50 -5.61
N PRO A 111 -0.72 -7.27 -6.14
CA PRO A 111 -1.48 -6.20 -5.49
C PRO A 111 -2.96 -6.55 -5.22
N GLU A 112 -3.59 -7.27 -6.14
CA GLU A 112 -4.98 -7.70 -6.02
C GLU A 112 -5.13 -8.76 -4.93
N ILE A 113 -4.20 -9.72 -4.86
CA ILE A 113 -4.15 -10.71 -3.79
C ILE A 113 -3.89 -10.04 -2.45
N LEU A 114 -2.93 -9.10 -2.38
CA LEU A 114 -2.63 -8.35 -1.15
C LEU A 114 -3.85 -7.54 -0.67
N THR A 115 -4.52 -6.83 -1.57
CA THR A 115 -5.72 -6.04 -1.22
C THR A 115 -6.84 -6.94 -0.70
N SER A 116 -7.09 -8.06 -1.40
CA SER A 116 -8.11 -9.03 -0.99
C SER A 116 -7.75 -9.68 0.33
N PHE A 117 -6.47 -10.02 0.54
CA PHE A 117 -5.96 -10.55 1.79
C PHE A 117 -6.15 -9.57 2.96
N ILE A 118 -5.85 -8.29 2.77
CA ILE A 118 -6.10 -7.24 3.77
C ILE A 118 -7.59 -7.15 4.13
N PHE A 119 -8.48 -7.21 3.13
CA PHE A 119 -9.93 -7.16 3.37
C PHE A 119 -10.42 -8.38 4.15
N THR A 120 -9.94 -9.58 3.78
CA THR A 120 -10.22 -10.82 4.50
C THR A 120 -9.68 -10.78 5.93
N ALA A 121 -8.45 -10.29 6.13
CA ALA A 121 -7.86 -10.14 7.46
C ALA A 121 -8.70 -9.21 8.36
N TYR A 122 -9.22 -8.12 7.81
CA TYR A 122 -10.13 -7.23 8.55
C TYR A 122 -11.46 -7.92 8.88
N HIS A 123 -12.15 -8.46 7.88
CA HIS A 123 -13.49 -9.02 8.06
C HIS A 123 -13.54 -10.29 8.91
N GLU A 124 -12.60 -11.21 8.71
CA GLU A 124 -12.63 -12.52 9.35
C GLU A 124 -11.79 -12.58 10.63
N PHE A 125 -10.78 -11.72 10.75
CA PHE A 125 -9.79 -11.79 11.84
C PHE A 125 -9.64 -10.49 12.64
N GLY A 126 -10.36 -9.42 12.29
CA GLY A 126 -10.36 -8.16 13.01
C GLY A 126 -9.07 -7.32 12.87
N TYR A 127 -8.27 -7.57 11.82
CA TYR A 127 -7.05 -6.79 11.58
C TYR A 127 -7.39 -5.41 11.01
N THR A 128 -6.99 -4.35 11.70
CA THR A 128 -6.97 -3.00 11.16
C THR A 128 -5.72 -2.78 10.29
N LEU A 129 -5.74 -1.76 9.44
CA LEU A 129 -4.63 -1.43 8.54
C LEU A 129 -4.00 -0.08 8.90
N SER A 130 -2.69 -0.04 8.83
CA SER A 130 -1.88 1.18 8.89
C SER A 130 -0.97 1.27 7.67
N GLN A 131 -0.63 2.49 7.27
CA GLN A 131 0.34 2.73 6.20
C GLN A 131 1.32 3.82 6.61
N TYR A 132 2.57 3.59 6.25
CA TYR A 132 3.68 4.49 6.52
C TYR A 132 4.54 4.67 5.30
N SER A 133 4.91 5.91 5.03
CA SER A 133 5.92 6.27 4.05
C SER A 133 7.12 6.90 4.72
N ALA A 134 8.29 6.70 4.13
CA ALA A 134 9.52 7.32 4.61
C ALA A 134 9.52 8.84 4.34
N GLU A 135 10.09 9.61 5.28
CA GLU A 135 10.20 11.06 5.18
C GLU A 135 11.38 11.45 4.27
N PHE A 136 11.13 12.25 3.21
CA PHE A 136 12.19 12.74 2.31
C PHE A 136 12.08 14.23 1.99
N SER A 137 13.23 14.81 1.63
CA SER A 137 13.34 16.20 1.20
C SER A 137 12.99 16.36 -0.30
N GLN A 138 12.56 17.55 -0.72
CA GLN A 138 12.21 17.84 -2.11
C GLN A 138 13.35 17.60 -3.13
N LYS A 139 14.62 17.58 -2.69
CA LYS A 139 15.78 17.28 -3.55
C LYS A 139 15.86 15.79 -3.94
N ASP A 140 15.20 14.92 -3.18
CA ASP A 140 15.23 13.46 -3.33
C ASP A 140 14.14 12.94 -4.29
N LEU A 141 13.20 13.80 -4.72
CA LEU A 141 12.05 13.44 -5.56
C LEU A 141 12.40 13.00 -6.98
N ASN A 142 13.61 13.26 -7.46
CA ASN A 142 14.02 12.94 -8.84
C ASN A 142 14.60 11.53 -9.02
N THR A 143 14.79 10.75 -7.95
CA THR A 143 15.51 9.46 -8.02
C THR A 143 14.94 8.33 -7.15
N ILE A 144 13.90 8.57 -6.33
CA ILE A 144 13.63 7.70 -5.17
C ILE A 144 12.18 7.18 -5.17
N LYS A 145 12.02 5.86 -5.33
CA LYS A 145 10.78 5.15 -4.94
C LYS A 145 10.71 5.26 -3.43
N MET A 146 9.56 5.71 -2.96
CA MET A 146 9.26 5.83 -1.56
C MET A 146 9.01 4.43 -0.98
N PRO A 147 9.74 3.98 0.05
CA PRO A 147 9.33 2.85 0.86
C PRO A 147 7.92 3.13 1.35
N ASN A 148 7.00 2.22 1.00
CA ASN A 148 5.67 2.19 1.56
C ASN A 148 5.57 0.91 2.37
N ALA A 149 5.13 1.03 3.61
CA ALA A 149 4.87 -0.10 4.48
C ALA A 149 3.39 -0.14 4.83
N LYS A 150 2.78 -1.31 4.65
CA LYS A 150 1.42 -1.62 5.07
C LYS A 150 1.49 -2.58 6.25
N ILE A 151 0.92 -2.18 7.38
CA ILE A 151 0.91 -2.97 8.61
C ILE A 151 -0.53 -3.34 8.94
N MET A 152 -0.84 -4.63 8.92
CA MET A 152 -2.08 -5.18 9.45
C MET A 152 -1.89 -5.50 10.92
N ASP A 153 -2.83 -5.12 11.79
CA ASP A 153 -2.73 -5.32 13.24
C ASP A 153 -4.09 -5.64 13.88
N CYS A 154 -4.15 -6.71 14.69
CA CYS A 154 -5.32 -7.14 15.47
C CYS A 154 -5.11 -7.02 17.00
N GLY A 155 -4.07 -6.32 17.43
CA GLY A 155 -3.64 -6.14 18.83
C GLY A 155 -2.76 -7.28 19.34
N LYS A 156 -3.04 -8.53 18.96
CA LYS A 156 -2.23 -9.71 19.36
C LYS A 156 -1.11 -10.02 18.38
N HIS A 157 -1.37 -9.81 17.10
CA HIS A 157 -0.47 -10.09 16.00
C HIS A 157 -0.46 -8.91 15.03
N TRP A 158 0.70 -8.65 14.46
CA TRP A 158 0.84 -7.68 13.39
C TRP A 158 1.71 -8.27 12.27
N HIS A 159 1.37 -7.91 11.04
CA HIS A 159 2.08 -8.30 9.82
C HIS A 159 2.38 -7.05 9.01
N CYS A 160 3.62 -6.91 8.54
CA CYS A 160 4.10 -5.77 7.77
C CYS A 160 4.59 -6.23 6.40
N PHE A 161 4.06 -5.59 5.35
CA PHE A 161 4.50 -5.72 3.97
C PHE A 161 5.09 -4.39 3.53
N PHE A 162 6.32 -4.39 3.04
CA PHE A 162 7.00 -3.14 2.70
C PHE A 162 7.93 -3.28 1.51
N THR A 163 8.18 -2.17 0.81
CA THR A 163 9.18 -2.07 -0.25
C THR A 163 10.45 -1.41 0.31
N ALA A 164 11.64 -1.90 -0.04
CA ALA A 164 12.92 -1.32 0.43
C ALA A 164 13.71 -0.62 -0.68
N PHE A 165 14.52 0.36 -0.26
CA PHE A 165 15.36 1.22 -1.11
C PHE A 165 16.34 0.51 -2.04
N ASN A 166 16.81 -0.69 -1.69
CA ASN A 166 17.85 -1.38 -2.46
C ASN A 166 17.32 -1.99 -3.77
N SER A 167 16.00 -2.15 -3.90
CA SER A 167 15.32 -2.62 -5.13
C SER A 167 15.36 -1.60 -6.29
N LEU A 168 16.21 -0.58 -6.19
CA LEU A 168 16.10 0.66 -6.92
C LEU A 168 17.39 1.26 -7.46
N ARG A 169 18.49 1.10 -6.71
CA ARG A 169 19.81 1.54 -7.16
C ARG A 169 20.36 0.71 -8.32
N GLY A 170 19.64 -0.32 -8.78
CA GLY A 170 20.10 -1.18 -9.86
C GLY A 170 21.28 -2.06 -9.47
N GLU A 171 21.56 -2.20 -8.17
CA GLU A 171 22.68 -3.00 -7.64
C GLU A 171 22.25 -4.39 -7.15
N GLU A 172 21.02 -4.85 -7.44
CA GLU A 172 20.70 -6.28 -7.40
C GLU A 172 20.83 -6.92 -8.78
N THR A 173 22.02 -6.80 -9.36
CA THR A 173 22.47 -7.67 -10.46
C THR A 173 22.88 -9.01 -9.89
N ARG A 174 21.90 -9.91 -9.69
CA ARG A 174 22.20 -11.35 -9.71
C ARG A 174 21.68 -12.10 -10.93
N LEU A 175 20.86 -11.49 -11.79
CA LEU A 175 20.36 -12.11 -13.04
C LEU A 175 19.88 -11.11 -14.12
N GLY A 176 20.22 -9.83 -14.04
CA GLY A 176 19.89 -8.85 -15.09
C GLY A 176 18.43 -8.36 -15.16
N LYS A 177 17.58 -8.68 -14.18
CA LYS A 177 16.20 -8.15 -14.07
C LYS A 177 16.06 -7.21 -12.88
N LYS A 178 15.73 -5.95 -13.13
CA LYS A 178 15.44 -4.91 -12.12
C LYS A 178 14.01 -5.10 -11.59
N GLU A 179 13.82 -5.98 -10.63
CA GLU A 179 12.48 -6.26 -10.09
C GLU A 179 12.32 -5.67 -8.69
N GLY A 180 11.21 -4.94 -8.47
CA GLY A 180 10.85 -4.39 -7.17
C GLY A 180 10.52 -5.53 -6.21
N ARG A 181 11.31 -5.68 -5.14
CA ARG A 181 11.09 -6.71 -4.12
C ARG A 181 10.12 -6.22 -3.06
N LEU A 182 9.14 -7.06 -2.75
CA LEU A 182 8.26 -6.89 -1.60
C LEU A 182 8.83 -7.70 -0.43
N TYR A 183 8.88 -7.08 0.73
CA TYR A 183 9.43 -7.68 1.94
C TYR A 183 8.31 -7.87 2.97
N TYR A 184 8.45 -8.92 3.78
CA TYR A 184 7.50 -9.27 4.82
C TYR A 184 8.20 -9.40 6.18
N MET A 185 7.55 -8.90 7.23
CA MET A 185 7.91 -9.19 8.63
C MET A 185 6.67 -9.22 9.53
N SER A 186 6.80 -9.74 10.75
CA SER A 186 5.69 -9.77 11.72
C SER A 186 6.19 -9.70 13.16
N ASN A 187 5.25 -9.62 14.11
CA ASN A 187 5.55 -9.60 15.53
C ASN A 187 6.34 -10.82 16.02
N VAL A 188 6.21 -11.97 15.33
CA VAL A 188 6.91 -13.21 15.73
C VAL A 188 8.42 -13.16 15.47
N PHE A 189 8.91 -12.09 14.83
CA PHE A 189 10.32 -11.87 14.58
C PHE A 189 11.04 -11.20 15.77
N GLY A 190 10.32 -10.92 16.86
CA GLY A 190 10.89 -10.38 18.10
C GLY A 190 11.19 -8.88 18.04
N ILE A 191 10.49 -8.14 17.18
CA ILE A 191 10.66 -6.68 17.03
C ILE A 191 9.35 -6.01 17.40
N ASP A 192 9.43 -4.84 18.03
CA ASP A 192 8.27 -4.01 18.32
C ASP A 192 7.78 -3.29 17.05
N ARG A 193 6.47 -3.26 16.86
CA ARG A 193 5.81 -2.48 15.81
C ARG A 193 6.26 -1.01 15.83
N VAL A 194 6.41 -0.41 17.02
CA VAL A 194 6.82 0.99 17.16
C VAL A 194 8.22 1.21 16.57
N GLU A 195 9.13 0.26 16.78
CA GLU A 195 10.49 0.32 16.23
C GLU A 195 10.47 0.12 14.71
N VAL A 196 9.63 -0.78 14.19
CA VAL A 196 9.43 -0.96 12.74
C VAL A 196 8.96 0.35 12.09
N VAL A 197 7.92 0.98 12.64
CA VAL A 197 7.38 2.25 12.13
C VAL A 197 8.44 3.36 12.15
N LYS A 198 9.19 3.47 13.24
CA LYS A 198 10.29 4.44 13.36
C LYS A 198 11.35 4.26 12.28
N GLN A 199 11.75 3.01 11.99
CA GLN A 199 12.75 2.72 10.95
C GLN A 199 12.24 2.95 9.53
N ILE A 200 10.94 2.69 9.27
CA ILE A 200 10.30 3.03 8.00
C ILE A 200 10.36 4.54 7.78
N LYS A 201 9.92 5.33 8.77
CA LYS A 201 9.89 6.80 8.67
C LYS A 201 11.26 7.41 8.48
N SER A 202 12.30 6.84 9.11
CA SER A 202 13.68 7.33 9.00
C SER A 202 14.39 7.00 7.67
N GLY A 203 13.67 6.57 6.64
CA GLY A 203 14.23 6.29 5.31
C GLY A 203 14.98 4.96 5.19
N GLY A 204 14.80 4.04 6.15
CA GLY A 204 15.22 2.65 5.99
C GLY A 204 16.70 2.34 6.00
N SER A 205 17.56 3.26 6.44
CA SER A 205 18.99 2.99 6.66
C SER A 205 19.26 1.80 7.60
N LYS A 206 18.28 1.43 8.44
CA LYS A 206 18.32 0.26 9.34
C LYS A 206 17.32 -0.85 8.99
N LEU A 207 16.44 -0.65 8.00
CA LEU A 207 15.45 -1.65 7.55
C LEU A 207 16.13 -2.92 7.02
N GLY A 208 17.32 -2.78 6.40
CA GLY A 208 18.13 -3.91 5.93
C GLY A 208 18.70 -4.81 7.03
N CYS A 209 18.67 -4.36 8.30
CA CYS A 209 19.12 -5.14 9.45
C CYS A 209 17.97 -5.90 10.12
N LEU A 210 16.72 -5.68 9.69
CA LEU A 210 15.58 -6.39 10.24
C LEU A 210 15.48 -7.79 9.60
N PRO A 211 15.08 -8.82 10.34
CA PRO A 211 14.65 -10.08 9.76
C PRO A 211 13.45 -9.81 8.86
N TYR A 212 13.57 -10.14 7.58
CA TYR A 212 12.47 -10.08 6.63
C TYR A 212 12.47 -11.32 5.73
N ILE A 213 11.32 -11.63 5.16
CA ILE A 213 11.17 -12.59 4.07
C ILE A 213 11.06 -11.79 2.78
N THR A 214 11.88 -12.12 1.78
CA THR A 214 11.75 -11.58 0.43
C THR A 214 10.68 -12.36 -0.31
N LEU A 215 9.68 -11.67 -0.84
CA LEU A 215 8.67 -12.28 -1.70
C LEU A 215 9.13 -12.23 -3.16
N GLU A 216 8.68 -13.22 -3.93
CA GLU A 216 9.00 -13.29 -5.36
C GLU A 216 8.38 -12.09 -6.10
N PRO A 217 9.13 -11.47 -7.02
CA PRO A 217 8.67 -10.30 -7.72
C PRO A 217 7.50 -10.64 -8.64
N TYR A 218 6.52 -9.75 -8.67
CA TYR A 218 5.47 -9.77 -9.67
C TYR A 218 6.04 -9.19 -10.98
N GLY A 219 6.13 -10.01 -12.03
CA GLY A 219 6.65 -9.60 -13.32
C GLY A 219 5.93 -8.36 -13.86
N HIS A 220 6.68 -7.27 -14.06
CA HIS A 220 6.24 -5.98 -14.57
C HIS A 220 5.05 -5.33 -13.81
N SER A 221 5.30 -4.65 -12.69
CA SER A 221 4.35 -3.62 -12.23
C SER A 221 5.06 -2.45 -11.55
N TRP A 222 5.09 -1.31 -12.24
CA TRP A 222 5.50 -0.03 -11.65
C TRP A 222 4.30 0.80 -11.16
N GLU A 223 3.07 0.28 -11.25
CA GLU A 223 1.86 1.10 -11.16
C GLU A 223 0.88 0.74 -10.02
N VAL A 224 1.25 -0.10 -9.05
CA VAL A 224 0.28 -0.55 -8.03
C VAL A 224 0.74 -0.44 -6.58
N PHE A 225 1.62 0.52 -6.29
CA PHE A 225 1.86 1.01 -4.92
C PHE A 225 1.69 2.53 -4.86
#